data_AF-A0A2E5YJU1-F1
#
_entry.id   AF-A0A2E5YJU1-F1
#
_cell.length_a   1.000
_cell.length_b   1.000
_cell.length_c   1.000
_cell.angle_alpha   90.00
_cell.angle_beta   90.00
_cell.angle_gamma   90.00
#
_symmetry.space_group_name_H-M   'P 1'
#
loop_
_entity.id
_entity.type
_entity.pdbx_description
1 polymer ?
#
loop_
_entity_poly.entity_id
_entity_poly.type
_entity_poly.pdbx_seq_one_letter_code
_entity_poly.pdbx_strand_id
1 'polypeptide(L)'
;MTPAAGFLTFLCVTLVCLGGVVVTGRAAKRKAHLSWVAGAVVGLGVTIYFAEGLGERYDLEAAGWIYPFHLLLAKVTTGSYLVVVGSGVATIKQSSHRKTHSRIAYSVLFLTVLTAITGASMLLAATPLA
;
A
#
# COMPACT_ATOMS: atom_id res chain seq x y z
N MET A 1 -11.68 -12.21 14.11
CA MET A 1 -11.96 -10.91 13.47
C MET A 1 -12.55 -11.19 12.09
N THR A 2 -13.57 -10.46 11.64
CA THR A 2 -14.12 -10.66 10.29
C THR A 2 -13.16 -10.13 9.22
N PRO A 3 -13.21 -10.61 7.96
CA PRO A 3 -12.37 -10.08 6.88
C PRO A 3 -12.51 -8.57 6.70
N ALA A 4 -13.75 -8.04 6.76
CA ALA A 4 -14.01 -6.61 6.66
C ALA A 4 -13.35 -5.80 7.79
N ALA A 5 -13.50 -6.24 9.04
CA ALA A 5 -12.89 -5.56 10.18
C ALA A 5 -11.36 -5.64 10.13
N GLY A 6 -10.81 -6.79 9.72
CA GLY A 6 -9.37 -6.97 9.54
C GLY A 6 -8.79 -6.10 8.45
N PHE A 7 -9.44 -6.08 7.28
CA PHE A 7 -9.08 -5.22 6.16
C PHE A 7 -9.02 -3.76 6.58
N LEU A 8 -10.10 -3.23 7.18
CA LEU A 8 -10.17 -1.82 7.56
C LEU A 8 -9.11 -1.48 8.63
N THR A 9 -8.96 -2.33 9.64
CA THR A 9 -7.98 -2.13 10.71
C THR A 9 -6.56 -2.07 10.15
N PHE A 10 -6.17 -3.07 9.36
CA PHE A 10 -4.82 -3.14 8.83
C PHE A 10 -4.57 -2.13 7.71
N LEU A 11 -5.60 -1.73 6.96
CA LEU A 11 -5.51 -0.58 6.04
C LEU A 11 -5.17 0.70 6.82
N CYS A 12 -5.88 1.00 7.91
CA CYS A 12 -5.57 2.15 8.76
C CYS A 12 -4.16 2.07 9.35
N VAL A 13 -3.75 0.91 9.87
CA VAL A 13 -2.39 0.68 10.38
C VAL A 13 -1.36 0.95 9.29
N THR A 14 -1.58 0.43 8.08
CA THR A 14 -0.68 0.64 6.93
C THR A 14 -0.57 2.12 6.58
N LEU A 15 -1.68 2.87 6.54
CA LEU A 15 -1.68 4.31 6.30
C LEU A 15 -0.91 5.09 7.37
N VAL A 16 -1.08 4.73 8.65
CA VAL A 16 -0.31 5.31 9.76
C VAL A 16 1.18 5.02 9.59
N CYS A 17 1.54 3.78 9.24
CA CYS A 17 2.93 3.42 8.98
C CYS A 17 3.52 4.20 7.81
N LEU A 18 2.79 4.34 6.69
CA LEU A 18 3.23 5.15 5.54
C LEU A 18 3.40 6.63 5.91
N GLY A 19 2.52 7.19 6.73
CA GLY A 19 2.70 8.52 7.31
C GLY A 19 4.01 8.61 8.12
N GLY A 20 4.27 7.61 8.96
CA GLY A 20 5.52 7.48 9.70
C GLY A 20 6.76 7.39 8.79
N VAL A 21 6.70 6.63 7.69
CA VAL A 21 7.76 6.52 6.67
C VAL A 21 8.09 7.90 6.10
N VAL A 22 7.08 8.68 5.71
CA VAL A 22 7.27 10.03 5.16
C VAL A 22 7.87 10.98 6.20
N VAL A 23 7.28 11.04 7.40
CA VAL A 23 7.74 11.94 8.48
C VAL A 23 9.19 11.65 8.86
N THR A 24 9.51 10.38 9.13
CA THR A 24 10.86 9.99 9.53
C THR A 24 11.88 10.06 8.40
N GLY A 25 11.45 9.83 7.15
CA GLY A 25 12.28 10.01 5.95
C GLY A 25 12.67 11.47 5.74
N ARG A 26 11.72 12.40 5.88
CA ARG A 26 11.98 13.85 5.81
C ARG A 26 12.87 14.34 6.96
N ALA A 27 12.71 13.77 8.15
CA ALA A 27 13.54 14.07 9.32
C ALA A 27 14.93 13.39 9.29
N ALA A 28 15.27 12.66 8.23
CA ALA A 28 16.50 11.88 8.10
C ALA A 28 16.76 10.89 9.25
N LYS A 29 15.69 10.42 9.93
CA LYS A 29 15.77 9.47 11.05
C LYS A 29 15.80 8.03 10.54
N ARG A 30 16.94 7.62 9.98
CA ARG A 30 17.10 6.35 9.25
C ARG A 30 16.61 5.11 9.99
N LYS A 31 16.98 4.92 11.27
CA LYS A 31 16.55 3.75 12.05
C LYS A 31 15.03 3.69 12.18
N ALA A 32 14.42 4.81 12.58
CA ALA A 32 12.97 4.92 12.70
C ALA A 32 12.27 4.74 11.34
N HIS A 33 12.81 5.32 10.27
CA HIS A 33 12.29 5.17 8.91
C HIS A 33 12.24 3.70 8.49
N LEU A 34 13.32 2.94 8.71
CA LEU A 34 13.34 1.51 8.39
C LEU A 34 12.33 0.71 9.23
N SER A 35 12.13 1.04 10.50
CA SER A 35 11.09 0.42 11.33
C SER A 35 9.68 0.70 10.79
N TRP A 36 9.40 1.94 10.38
CA TRP A 36 8.12 2.30 9.76
C TRP A 36 7.91 1.63 8.39
N VAL A 37 8.98 1.50 7.58
CA VAL A 37 8.93 0.76 6.30
C VAL A 37 8.59 -0.70 6.56
N ALA A 38 9.26 -1.36 7.51
CA ALA A 38 8.96 -2.74 7.86
C ALA A 38 7.51 -2.90 8.35
N GLY A 39 7.06 -1.99 9.22
CA GLY A 39 5.67 -1.96 9.68
C GLY A 39 4.66 -1.77 8.54
N ALA A 40 4.94 -0.89 7.57
CA ALA A 40 4.10 -0.68 6.40
C ALA A 40 4.04 -1.93 5.51
N VAL A 41 5.17 -2.62 5.29
CA VAL A 41 5.22 -3.86 4.49
C VAL A 41 4.41 -4.97 5.15
N VAL A 42 4.60 -5.19 6.46
CA VAL A 42 3.84 -6.19 7.21
C VAL A 42 2.36 -5.82 7.24
N GLY A 43 2.03 -4.56 7.55
CA GLY A 43 0.66 -4.07 7.56
C GLY A 43 -0.04 -4.29 6.22
N LEU A 44 0.62 -3.92 5.12
CA LEU A 44 0.09 -4.11 3.77
C LEU A 44 -0.12 -5.60 3.46
N GLY A 45 0.83 -6.47 3.80
CA GLY A 45 0.68 -7.91 3.60
C GLY A 45 -0.55 -8.46 4.33
N VAL A 46 -0.79 -8.02 5.57
CA VAL A 46 -1.99 -8.42 6.32
C VAL A 46 -3.26 -7.79 5.74
N THR A 47 -3.21 -6.54 5.26
CA THR A 47 -4.34 -5.92 4.54
C THR A 47 -4.71 -6.73 3.31
N ILE A 48 -3.73 -7.18 2.52
CA ILE A 48 -3.95 -8.00 1.32
C ILE A 48 -4.57 -9.35 1.70
N TYR A 49 -4.06 -10.02 2.74
CA TYR A 49 -4.63 -11.27 3.25
C TYR A 49 -6.12 -11.14 3.58
N PHE A 50 -6.52 -10.06 4.27
CA PHE A 50 -7.94 -9.82 4.56
C PHE A 50 -8.74 -9.38 3.33
N ALA A 51 -8.12 -8.69 2.36
CA ALA A 51 -8.76 -8.32 1.10
C ALA A 51 -9.07 -9.54 0.23
N GLU A 52 -8.18 -10.53 0.18
CA GLU A 52 -8.45 -11.81 -0.50
C GLU A 52 -9.65 -12.52 0.11
N GLY A 53 -9.74 -12.56 1.45
CA GLY A 53 -10.91 -13.09 2.15
C GLY A 53 -12.20 -12.27 1.97
N LEU A 54 -12.13 -11.01 1.55
CA LEU A 54 -13.30 -10.23 1.11
C LEU A 54 -13.73 -10.63 -0.30
N GLY A 55 -12.79 -10.98 -1.19
CA GLY A 55 -13.09 -11.47 -2.53
C GLY A 55 -13.87 -12.80 -2.54
N GLU A 56 -13.76 -13.61 -1.48
CA GLU A 56 -14.56 -14.82 -1.29
C GLU A 56 -16.00 -14.54 -0.83
N ARG A 57 -16.30 -13.32 -0.39
CA ARG A 57 -17.58 -12.93 0.23
C ARG A 57 -18.34 -11.85 -0.52
N TYR A 58 -17.71 -11.22 -1.50
CA TYR A 58 -18.30 -10.16 -2.30
C TYR A 58 -18.13 -10.49 -3.77
N ASP A 59 -19.18 -10.24 -4.55
CA ASP A 59 -19.09 -10.16 -6.00
C ASP A 59 -18.42 -8.84 -6.37
N LEU A 60 -17.10 -8.90 -6.55
CA LEU A 60 -16.29 -7.76 -6.95
C LEU A 60 -16.54 -7.35 -8.40
N GLU A 61 -17.03 -8.25 -9.26
CA GLU A 61 -17.33 -7.95 -10.67
C GLU A 61 -18.52 -6.99 -10.79
N ALA A 62 -19.44 -7.01 -9.81
CA ALA A 62 -20.53 -6.03 -9.71
C ALA A 62 -20.04 -4.57 -9.64
N ALA A 63 -18.79 -4.33 -9.23
CA ALA A 63 -18.17 -3.00 -9.26
C ALA A 63 -17.84 -2.49 -10.69
N GLY A 64 -18.09 -3.30 -11.72
CA GLY A 64 -17.91 -2.93 -13.12
C GLY A 64 -16.45 -2.62 -13.46
N TRP A 65 -16.21 -1.53 -14.18
CA TRP A 65 -14.87 -1.15 -14.65
C TRP A 65 -13.86 -0.85 -13.53
N ILE A 66 -14.34 -0.58 -12.31
CA ILE A 66 -13.49 -0.30 -11.14
C ILE A 66 -12.66 -1.53 -10.77
N TYR A 67 -13.25 -2.74 -10.87
CA TYR A 67 -12.57 -3.99 -10.52
C TYR A 67 -11.27 -4.24 -11.31
N PRO A 68 -11.30 -4.33 -12.66
CA PRO A 68 -10.07 -4.57 -13.42
C PRO A 68 -9.09 -3.39 -13.33
N PHE A 69 -9.58 -2.16 -13.17
CA PHE A 69 -8.73 -0.99 -13.00
C PHE A 69 -7.99 -1.01 -11.66
N HIS A 70 -8.69 -1.33 -10.57
CA HIS A 70 -8.09 -1.50 -9.25
C HIS A 70 -7.05 -2.63 -9.25
N LEU A 71 -7.36 -3.78 -9.85
CA LEU A 71 -6.41 -4.90 -9.94
C LEU A 71 -5.15 -4.53 -10.72
N LEU A 72 -5.28 -3.78 -11.82
CA LEU A 72 -4.13 -3.28 -12.56
C LEU A 72 -3.28 -2.34 -11.67
N LEU A 73 -3.92 -1.37 -11.02
CA LEU A 73 -3.25 -0.45 -10.10
C LEU A 73 -2.56 -1.19 -8.95
N ALA A 74 -3.22 -2.16 -8.34
CA ALA A 74 -2.68 -2.96 -7.24
C ALA A 74 -1.43 -3.73 -7.68
N LYS A 75 -1.46 -4.36 -8.86
CA LYS A 75 -0.29 -5.07 -9.42
C LYS A 75 0.87 -4.13 -9.71
N VAL A 76 0.61 -2.99 -10.37
CA VAL A 76 1.65 -2.00 -10.70
C VAL A 76 2.24 -1.38 -9.43
N THR A 77 1.41 -1.03 -8.44
CA THR A 77 1.85 -0.47 -7.16
C THR A 77 2.71 -1.46 -6.40
N THR A 78 2.25 -2.70 -6.27
CA THR A 78 2.98 -3.75 -5.56
C THR A 78 4.33 -4.03 -6.21
N GLY A 79 4.39 -4.12 -7.55
CA GLY A 79 5.66 -4.25 -8.27
C GLY A 79 6.57 -3.04 -8.08
N SER A 80 6.00 -1.82 -8.06
CA SER A 80 6.77 -0.58 -7.88
C SER A 80 7.41 -0.45 -6.50
N TYR A 81 6.89 -1.14 -5.47
CA TYR A 81 7.56 -1.18 -4.16
C TYR A 81 8.97 -1.79 -4.23
N LEU A 82 9.22 -2.74 -5.15
CA LEU A 82 10.57 -3.28 -5.36
C LEU A 82 11.55 -2.18 -5.79
N VAL A 83 11.09 -1.22 -6.61
CA VAL A 83 11.90 -0.08 -7.04
C VAL A 83 12.16 0.89 -5.87
N VAL A 84 11.16 1.11 -5.00
CA VAL A 84 11.33 1.92 -3.78
C VAL A 84 12.34 1.28 -2.84
N VAL A 85 12.23 -0.03 -2.59
CA VAL A 85 13.16 -0.78 -1.74
C VAL A 85 14.57 -0.76 -2.33
N GLY A 86 14.71 -1.06 -3.63
CA GLY A 86 15.99 -1.03 -4.33
C GLY A 86 16.67 0.35 -4.27
N SER A 87 15.92 1.42 -4.56
CA SER A 87 16.43 2.80 -4.45
C SER A 87 16.74 3.21 -3.00
N GLY A 88 16.01 2.67 -2.02
CA GLY A 88 16.29 2.86 -0.60
C GLY A 88 17.61 2.21 -0.18
N VAL A 89 17.84 0.96 -0.59
CA VAL A 89 19.12 0.26 -0.38
C VAL A 89 20.28 0.98 -1.08
N ALA A 90 20.07 1.49 -2.30
CA ALA A 90 21.07 2.31 -2.98
C ALA A 90 21.39 3.59 -2.20
N THR A 91 20.37 4.26 -1.64
CA THR A 91 20.54 5.46 -0.80
C THR A 91 21.29 5.17 0.50
N ILE A 92 21.08 3.98 1.07
CA ILE A 92 21.79 3.48 2.25
C ILE A 92 23.30 3.33 1.98
N LYS A 93 23.65 2.80 0.80
CA LYS A 93 25.04 2.60 0.38
C LYS A 93 25.68 3.92 -0.04
N GLN A 94 24.93 4.80 -0.70
CA GLN A 94 25.42 6.07 -1.21
C GLN A 94 24.35 7.16 -1.13
N SER A 95 24.61 8.19 -0.33
CA SER A 95 23.65 9.26 -0.03
C SER A 95 23.32 10.16 -1.22
N SER A 96 24.11 10.13 -2.30
CA SER A 96 23.86 10.89 -3.54
C SER A 96 22.51 10.50 -4.18
N HIS A 97 22.04 9.27 -3.98
CA HIS A 97 20.77 8.78 -4.53
C HIS A 97 19.53 9.27 -3.78
N ARG A 98 19.68 10.02 -2.67
CA ARG A 98 18.55 10.47 -1.83
C ARG A 98 17.47 11.22 -2.62
N LYS A 99 17.85 12.08 -3.56
CA LYS A 99 16.90 12.84 -4.40
C LYS A 99 16.10 11.89 -5.30
N THR A 100 16.78 10.91 -5.91
CA THR A 100 16.15 9.90 -6.78
C THR A 100 15.21 9.01 -5.99
N HIS A 101 15.65 8.47 -4.85
CA HIS A 101 14.80 7.67 -3.96
C HIS A 101 13.55 8.46 -3.51
N SER A 102 13.71 9.73 -3.12
CA SER A 102 12.57 10.56 -2.72
C SER A 102 11.56 10.73 -3.85
N ARG A 103 12.00 10.97 -5.09
CA ARG A 103 11.09 11.09 -6.25
C ARG A 103 10.34 9.79 -6.50
N ILE A 104 11.06 8.67 -6.54
CA ILE A 104 10.47 7.34 -6.72
C ILE A 104 9.46 7.05 -5.60
N ALA A 105 9.85 7.26 -4.34
CA ALA A 105 9.01 7.01 -3.18
C ALA A 105 7.72 7.84 -3.20
N TYR A 106 7.78 9.13 -3.56
CA TYR A 106 6.57 9.95 -3.68
C TYR A 106 5.67 9.53 -4.85
N SER A 107 6.24 9.15 -6.00
CA SER A 107 5.46 8.64 -7.12
C SER A 107 4.72 7.34 -6.75
N VAL A 108 5.40 6.42 -6.06
CA VAL A 108 4.80 5.15 -5.63
C VAL A 108 3.81 5.36 -4.47
N LEU A 109 4.07 6.32 -3.58
CA LEU A 109 3.11 6.70 -2.54
C LEU A 109 1.83 7.26 -3.15
N PHE A 110 1.93 8.13 -4.16
CA PHE A 110 0.76 8.62 -4.90
C PHE A 110 -0.03 7.47 -5.52
N LEU A 111 0.65 6.54 -6.18
CA LEU A 111 0.03 5.35 -6.76
C LEU A 111 -0.63 4.45 -5.69
N THR A 112 -0.01 4.35 -4.50
CA THR A 112 -0.56 3.63 -3.34
C THR A 112 -1.87 4.26 -2.87
N VAL A 113 -1.93 5.59 -2.78
CA VAL A 113 -3.16 6.31 -2.41
C VAL A 113 -4.25 6.08 -3.44
N LEU A 114 -3.94 6.17 -4.74
CA LEU A 114 -4.91 5.85 -5.81
C LEU A 114 -5.40 4.40 -5.73
N THR A 115 -4.51 3.46 -5.43
CA THR A 115 -4.86 2.05 -5.26
C THR A 115 -5.78 1.85 -4.05
N ALA A 116 -5.51 2.49 -2.92
CA ALA A 116 -6.35 2.43 -1.74
C ALA A 116 -7.75 3.03 -1.99
N ILE A 117 -7.82 4.19 -2.68
CA ILE A 117 -9.09 4.82 -3.05
C ILE A 117 -9.90 3.89 -3.95
N THR A 118 -9.29 3.38 -5.03
CA THR A 118 -9.98 2.50 -5.97
C THR A 118 -10.43 1.19 -5.32
N GLY A 119 -9.64 0.62 -4.41
CA GLY A 119 -10.01 -0.59 -3.66
C GLY A 119 -11.18 -0.35 -2.70
N ALA A 120 -11.20 0.79 -2.00
CA ALA A 120 -12.33 1.18 -1.17
C ALA A 120 -13.59 1.42 -2.01
N SER A 121 -13.47 2.13 -3.13
CA SER A 121 -14.59 2.35 -4.06
C SER A 121 -15.13 1.03 -4.63
N MET A 122 -14.25 0.09 -4.98
CA MET A 122 -14.63 -1.23 -5.45
C MET A 122 -15.45 -1.99 -4.41
N LEU A 123 -15.01 -2.01 -3.15
CA LEU A 123 -15.74 -2.68 -2.06
C LEU A 123 -17.10 -2.03 -1.77
N LEU A 124 -17.20 -0.70 -1.89
CA LEU A 124 -18.48 0.01 -1.71
C LEU A 124 -19.46 -0.23 -2.86
N ALA A 125 -18.94 -0.53 -4.06
CA ALA A 125 -19.75 -0.84 -5.24
C ALA A 125 -20.04 -2.33 -5.41
N ALA A 126 -19.32 -3.20 -4.68
CA ALA A 126 -19.49 -4.65 -4.72
C ALA A 126 -20.76 -5.09 -3.97
N THR A 127 -21.32 -6.23 -4.36
CA THR A 127 -22.48 -6.84 -3.71
C THR A 127 -22.03 -8.01 -2.81
N PRO A 128 -22.56 -8.15 -1.58
CA PRO A 128 -22.30 -9.33 -0.77
C PRO A 128 -22.81 -10.60 -1.46
N LEU A 129 -22.03 -11.68 -1.41
CA LEU A 129 -22.48 -13.02 -1.78
C LEU A 129 -23.39 -13.55 -0.66
N ALA A 130 -24.52 -14.13 -1.03
CA ALA A 130 -25.52 -14.69 -0.12
C ALA A 130 -25.02 -15.93 0.63
#